data_AF-G9EML4-F1
#
_entry.id   AF-G9EML4-F1
#
_cell.length_a   1.000
_cell.length_b   1.000
_cell.length_c   1.000
_cell.angle_alpha   90.00
_cell.angle_beta   90.00
_cell.angle_gamma   90.00
#
_symmetry.space_group_name_H-M   'P 1'
#
loop_
_entity.id
_entity.type
_entity.pdbx_description
1 polymer ?
#
loop_
_entity_poly.entity_id
_entity_poly.type
_entity_poly.pdbx_seq_one_letter_code
_entity_poly.pdbx_strand_id
1 'polypeptide(L)'
;MLYNALFTSDSKNRLILAIHITTGAVLDSVPYLEQLDYVKDKTSFNINETIADRAYGSGHIISSLRDKKITTYIPLFSSRSGSSENSIIPGFQYDEVNNYYVCPQNNFLRPCKSQTDTIIYISSTIDCKRCSLSKTCLAKLKNKGPARYVTRNRYAELYSQMILEMDLQSFKEKLYERMWKIEGIMNELKNYHDLKRAQYRGFKTHRSKLILLL
;
A
#
# COMPACT_ATOMS: atom_id res chain seq x y z
N MET A 1 7.17 -23.94 -13.22
CA MET A 1 7.18 -23.08 -12.02
C MET A 1 7.73 -21.73 -12.44
N LEU A 2 6.95 -20.67 -12.29
CA LEU A 2 7.36 -19.30 -12.58
C LEU A 2 8.09 -18.73 -11.36
N TYR A 3 9.07 -17.86 -11.58
CA TYR A 3 9.80 -17.15 -10.54
C TYR A 3 9.73 -15.65 -10.83
N ASN A 4 9.65 -14.86 -9.77
CA ASN A 4 9.76 -13.41 -9.83
C ASN A 4 11.09 -12.99 -9.21
N ALA A 5 11.65 -11.90 -9.71
CA ALA A 5 12.87 -11.31 -9.17
C ALA A 5 12.59 -9.84 -8.84
N LEU A 6 12.75 -9.50 -7.56
CA LEU A 6 12.65 -8.14 -7.05
C LEU A 6 14.04 -7.52 -7.00
N PHE A 7 14.24 -6.43 -7.73
CA PHE A 7 15.52 -5.74 -7.82
C PHE A 7 15.47 -4.43 -7.02
N THR A 8 16.55 -4.15 -6.30
CA THR A 8 16.79 -2.86 -5.65
C THR A 8 18.04 -2.26 -6.25
N SER A 9 17.95 -1.03 -6.74
CA SER A 9 19.11 -0.26 -7.19
C SER A 9 19.22 1.05 -6.43
N ASP A 10 20.43 1.60 -6.40
CA ASP A 10 20.62 2.99 -6.01
C ASP A 10 20.12 3.94 -7.12
N SER A 11 19.71 5.15 -6.73
CA SER A 11 19.15 6.13 -7.66
C SER A 11 20.20 7.01 -8.35
N LYS A 12 21.46 7.00 -7.90
CA LYS A 12 22.51 7.92 -8.39
C LYS A 12 23.39 7.28 -9.45
N ASN A 13 23.87 6.07 -9.18
CA ASN A 13 24.86 5.36 -9.97
C ASN A 13 24.27 4.18 -10.75
N ARG A 14 22.96 3.91 -10.62
CA ARG A 14 22.27 2.79 -11.29
C ARG A 14 22.89 1.42 -10.95
N LEU A 15 23.43 1.27 -9.74
CA LEU A 15 24.00 0.01 -9.23
C LEU A 15 22.91 -0.83 -8.58
N ILE A 16 22.86 -2.12 -8.94
CA ILE A 16 21.97 -3.07 -8.28
C ILE A 16 22.57 -3.43 -6.92
N LEU A 17 21.82 -3.14 -5.85
CA LEU A 17 22.22 -3.38 -4.47
C LEU A 17 21.78 -4.75 -3.96
N ALA A 18 20.61 -5.22 -4.42
CA ALA A 18 20.07 -6.52 -4.04
C ALA A 18 19.10 -7.06 -5.07
N ILE A 19 19.00 -8.39 -5.11
CA ILE A 19 18.04 -9.13 -5.94
C ILE A 19 17.43 -10.22 -5.07
N HIS A 20 16.12 -10.21 -4.92
CA HIS A 20 15.39 -11.22 -4.17
C HIS A 20 14.51 -12.02 -5.11
N ILE A 21 14.67 -13.35 -5.09
CA ILE A 21 13.92 -14.26 -5.96
C ILE A 21 12.80 -14.92 -5.15
N THR A 22 11.57 -14.80 -5.63
CA THR A 22 10.41 -15.49 -5.10
C THR A 22 9.81 -16.44 -6.13
N THR A 23 8.88 -17.29 -5.70
CA THR A 23 8.03 -18.01 -6.65
C THR A 23 6.99 -17.06 -7.22
N GLY A 24 6.53 -17.30 -8.45
CA GLY A 24 5.50 -16.47 -9.10
C GLY A 24 4.12 -16.52 -8.42
N ALA A 25 3.97 -17.28 -7.34
CA ALA A 25 2.78 -17.27 -6.48
C ALA A 25 2.82 -16.17 -5.41
N VAL A 26 4.00 -15.61 -5.14
CA VAL A 26 4.20 -14.54 -4.16
C VAL A 26 4.16 -13.20 -4.88
N LEU A 27 3.32 -12.29 -4.39
CA LEU A 27 3.30 -10.91 -4.88
C LEU A 27 4.60 -10.20 -4.47
N ASP A 28 5.19 -9.44 -5.39
CA ASP A 28 6.49 -8.78 -5.17
C ASP A 28 6.44 -7.73 -4.03
N SER A 29 5.25 -7.22 -3.70
CA SER A 29 5.04 -6.31 -2.57
C SER A 29 5.26 -6.97 -1.20
N VAL A 30 5.15 -8.30 -1.10
CA VAL A 30 5.32 -9.04 0.16
C VAL A 30 6.76 -8.95 0.70
N PRO A 31 7.81 -9.32 -0.07
CA PRO A 31 9.20 -9.23 0.40
C PRO A 31 9.77 -7.80 0.40
N TYR A 32 9.00 -6.79 -0.05
CA TYR A 32 9.54 -5.46 -0.31
C TYR A 32 10.20 -4.79 0.90
N LEU A 33 9.51 -4.77 2.05
CA LEU A 33 10.04 -4.16 3.27
C LEU A 33 11.25 -4.93 3.81
N GLU A 34 11.21 -6.27 3.76
CA GLU A 34 12.30 -7.14 4.19
C GLU A 34 13.55 -6.93 3.30
N GLN A 35 13.37 -6.76 2.00
CA GLN A 35 14.47 -6.49 1.08
C GLN A 35 15.10 -5.11 1.32
N LEU A 36 14.31 -4.09 1.67
CA LEU A 36 14.85 -2.79 2.06
C LEU A 36 15.67 -2.87 3.35
N ASP A 37 15.19 -3.61 4.35
CA ASP A 37 15.92 -3.85 5.59
C ASP A 37 17.21 -4.63 5.32
N TYR A 38 17.17 -5.65 4.47
CA TYR A 38 18.36 -6.37 4.03
C TYR A 38 19.40 -5.46 3.37
N VAL A 39 18.98 -4.57 2.46
CA VAL A 39 19.90 -3.62 1.81
C VAL A 39 20.52 -2.68 2.83
N LYS A 40 19.72 -2.15 3.76
CA LYS A 40 20.19 -1.28 4.83
C LYS A 40 21.19 -1.98 5.75
N ASP A 41 20.98 -3.26 6.05
CA ASP A 41 21.86 -4.02 6.94
C ASP A 41 23.16 -4.48 6.25
N LYS A 42 23.10 -4.75 4.94
CA LYS A 42 24.25 -5.25 4.16
C LYS A 42 25.09 -4.17 3.51
N THR A 43 24.58 -2.95 3.43
CA THR A 43 25.27 -1.83 2.81
C THR A 43 25.39 -0.69 3.80
N SER A 44 26.41 0.15 3.67
CA SER A 44 26.56 1.37 4.48
C SER A 44 25.66 2.51 3.99
N PHE A 45 24.69 2.24 3.11
CA PHE A 45 23.82 3.26 2.54
C PHE A 45 22.71 3.63 3.53
N ASN A 46 22.56 4.93 3.76
CA ASN A 46 21.39 5.45 4.44
C ASN A 46 20.25 5.63 3.42
N ILE A 47 19.19 4.84 3.56
CA ILE A 47 18.01 4.88 2.68
C ILE A 47 17.13 6.06 3.12
N ASN A 48 17.22 7.17 2.40
CA ASN A 48 16.42 8.38 2.69
C ASN A 48 15.12 8.42 1.88
N GLU A 49 15.12 7.83 0.68
CA GLU A 49 13.97 7.81 -0.22
C GLU A 49 13.83 6.47 -0.95
N THR A 50 12.61 6.13 -1.33
CA THR A 50 12.29 4.94 -2.12
C THR A 50 11.32 5.30 -3.25
N ILE A 51 11.54 4.73 -4.43
CA ILE A 51 10.67 4.88 -5.60
C ILE A 51 10.29 3.48 -6.08
N ALA A 52 9.01 3.19 -6.23
CA ALA A 52 8.53 1.89 -6.72
C ALA A 52 7.22 2.05 -7.52
N ASP A 53 6.80 0.99 -8.18
CA ASP A 53 5.54 1.00 -8.91
C ASP A 53 4.31 0.93 -7.99
N ARG A 54 3.12 1.11 -8.57
CA ARG A 54 1.84 1.08 -7.85
C ARG A 54 1.55 -0.27 -7.16
N ALA A 55 2.13 -1.39 -7.58
CA ALA A 55 1.91 -2.69 -6.95
C ALA A 55 2.43 -2.72 -5.50
N TYR A 56 3.39 -1.85 -5.17
CA TYR A 56 3.89 -1.63 -3.81
C TYR A 56 3.07 -0.61 -3.01
N GLY A 57 2.10 0.05 -3.64
CA GLY A 57 1.31 1.16 -3.10
C GLY A 57 0.22 0.78 -2.10
N SER A 58 0.54 -0.09 -1.14
CA SER A 58 -0.36 -0.48 -0.05
C SER A 58 -0.19 0.44 1.16
N GLY A 59 -1.26 0.64 1.94
CA GLY A 59 -1.20 1.43 3.17
C GLY A 59 -0.18 0.87 4.17
N HIS A 60 -0.03 -0.45 4.27
CA HIS A 60 0.98 -1.07 5.13
C HIS A 60 2.41 -0.69 4.73
N ILE A 61 2.76 -0.79 3.44
CA ILE A 61 4.11 -0.45 2.96
C ILE A 61 4.39 1.04 3.15
N ILE A 62 3.48 1.90 2.69
CA ILE A 62 3.66 3.36 2.76
C ILE A 62 3.76 3.81 4.23
N SER A 63 2.90 3.30 5.12
CA SER A 63 2.97 3.59 6.56
C SER A 63 4.32 3.17 7.14
N SER A 64 4.76 1.94 6.85
CA SER A 64 6.03 1.41 7.37
C SER A 64 7.24 2.22 6.92
N LEU A 65 7.24 2.73 5.68
CA LEU A 65 8.29 3.61 5.17
C LEU A 65 8.28 4.96 5.89
N ARG A 66 7.10 5.55 6.10
CA ARG A 66 6.95 6.82 6.83
C ARG A 66 7.37 6.70 8.30
N ASP A 67 7.03 5.59 8.95
CA ASP A 67 7.47 5.30 10.33
C ASP A 67 9.00 5.21 10.42
N LYS A 68 9.65 4.68 9.37
CA LYS A 68 11.11 4.64 9.21
C LYS A 68 11.70 5.99 8.76
N LYS A 69 10.89 7.04 8.59
CA LYS A 69 11.27 8.38 8.08
C LYS A 69 11.90 8.34 6.67
N ILE A 70 11.44 7.40 5.85
CA ILE A 70 11.86 7.26 4.45
C ILE A 70 10.83 7.95 3.56
N THR A 71 11.27 8.90 2.73
CA THR A 71 10.42 9.55 1.74
C THR A 71 10.01 8.55 0.67
N THR A 72 8.71 8.41 0.39
CA THR A 72 8.20 7.39 -0.53
C THR A 72 7.55 8.00 -1.76
N TYR A 73 8.01 7.56 -2.93
CA TYR A 73 7.48 7.89 -4.25
C TYR A 73 6.83 6.64 -4.87
N ILE A 74 5.85 6.10 -4.16
CA ILE A 74 5.10 4.90 -4.54
C ILE A 74 3.64 5.30 -4.77
N PRO A 75 3.12 5.22 -6.02
CA PRO A 75 1.73 5.53 -6.29
C PRO A 75 0.79 4.58 -5.54
N LEU A 76 -0.40 5.04 -5.17
CA LEU A 76 -1.41 4.15 -4.59
C LEU A 76 -1.78 3.01 -5.54
N PHE A 77 -2.01 1.82 -4.98
CA PHE A 77 -2.34 0.61 -5.75
C PHE A 77 -3.53 0.79 -6.69
N SER A 78 -4.52 1.58 -6.28
CA SER A 78 -5.67 1.97 -7.09
C SER A 78 -6.21 3.34 -6.70
N SER A 79 -7.01 3.95 -7.58
CA SER A 79 -7.78 5.16 -7.29
C SER A 79 -8.86 4.97 -6.21
N ARG A 80 -9.14 3.71 -5.82
CA ARG A 80 -10.08 3.36 -4.75
C ARG A 80 -9.38 3.02 -3.44
N SER A 81 -8.06 3.21 -3.33
CA SER A 81 -7.33 2.89 -2.10
C SER A 81 -7.87 3.73 -0.93
N GLY A 82 -8.18 3.08 0.18
CA GLY A 82 -8.83 3.74 1.33
C GLY A 82 -10.34 3.87 1.24
N SER A 83 -10.90 3.77 0.04
CA SER A 83 -12.34 3.85 -0.20
C SER A 83 -12.98 2.47 -0.09
N SER A 84 -14.05 2.39 0.70
CA SER A 84 -14.99 1.27 0.68
C SER A 84 -16.41 1.80 0.43
N GLU A 85 -17.29 0.97 -0.13
CA GLU A 85 -18.67 1.37 -0.45
C GLU A 85 -19.43 2.01 0.73
N ASN A 86 -19.04 1.71 1.97
CA ASN A 86 -19.72 2.17 3.18
C ASN A 86 -18.85 3.11 4.04
N SER A 87 -17.84 3.76 3.43
CA SER A 87 -16.91 4.66 4.13
C SER A 87 -17.19 6.14 4.03
N ILE A 88 -17.90 6.56 3.00
CA ILE A 88 -18.34 7.94 2.81
C ILE A 88 -19.85 7.89 2.73
N ILE A 89 -20.51 8.33 3.81
CA ILE A 89 -21.97 8.36 3.89
C ILE A 89 -22.36 9.82 4.15
N PRO A 90 -23.20 10.44 3.29
CA PRO A 90 -23.63 11.81 3.48
C PRO A 90 -24.20 12.04 4.88
N GLY A 91 -23.73 13.10 5.54
CA GLY A 91 -24.15 13.49 6.89
C GLY A 91 -23.52 12.67 8.03
N PHE A 92 -22.65 11.69 7.75
CA PHE A 92 -21.82 11.05 8.76
C PHE A 92 -20.43 11.67 8.75
N GLN A 93 -20.00 12.19 9.89
CA GLN A 93 -18.70 12.85 10.05
C GLN A 93 -17.82 12.03 10.97
N TYR A 94 -16.56 11.81 10.58
CA TYR A 94 -15.58 11.13 11.43
C TYR A 94 -14.90 12.16 12.34
N ASP A 95 -14.88 11.86 13.63
CA ASP A 95 -14.12 12.59 14.63
C ASP A 95 -12.83 11.80 14.91
N GLU A 96 -11.71 12.30 14.39
CA GLU A 96 -10.40 11.66 14.53
C GLU A 96 -9.91 11.68 15.98
N VAL A 97 -10.18 12.76 16.72
CA VAL A 97 -9.72 12.94 18.11
C VAL A 97 -10.37 11.93 19.03
N ASN A 98 -11.68 11.74 18.88
CA ASN A 98 -12.46 10.85 19.74
C ASN A 98 -12.67 9.45 19.15
N ASN A 99 -12.21 9.21 17.92
CA ASN A 99 -12.31 7.93 17.21
C ASN A 99 -13.75 7.39 17.14
N TYR A 100 -14.68 8.21 16.64
CA TYR A 100 -16.06 7.79 16.35
C TYR A 100 -16.60 8.49 15.10
N TYR A 101 -17.76 8.04 14.63
CA TYR A 101 -18.56 8.81 13.68
C TYR A 101 -19.76 9.47 14.37
N VAL A 102 -20.09 10.68 13.95
CA VAL A 102 -21.32 11.39 14.32
C VAL A 102 -22.30 11.29 13.17
N CYS A 103 -23.54 10.86 13.45
CA CYS A 103 -24.60 10.79 12.44
C CYS A 103 -25.43 12.09 12.37
N PRO A 104 -26.33 12.25 11.38
CA PRO A 104 -27.18 13.45 11.26
C PRO A 104 -28.15 13.72 12.42
N GLN A 105 -28.29 12.79 13.36
CA GLN A 105 -29.08 12.94 14.58
C GLN A 105 -28.20 13.13 15.84
N ASN A 106 -26.91 13.46 15.64
CA ASN A 106 -25.92 13.65 16.70
C ASN A 106 -25.67 12.42 17.58
N ASN A 107 -26.01 11.21 17.09
CA ASN A 107 -25.66 9.97 17.78
C ASN A 107 -24.31 9.44 17.31
N PHE A 108 -23.60 8.77 18.20
CA PHE A 108 -22.26 8.26 17.96
C PHE A 108 -22.25 6.82 17.42
N LEU A 109 -21.36 6.57 16.47
CA LEU A 109 -21.01 5.25 16.00
C LEU A 109 -19.59 4.94 16.45
N ARG A 110 -19.45 3.93 17.32
CA ARG A 110 -18.18 3.59 17.98
C ARG A 110 -17.48 2.44 17.25
N PRO A 111 -16.15 2.39 17.27
CA PRO A 111 -15.39 1.33 16.61
C PRO A 111 -15.73 -0.03 17.20
N CYS A 112 -15.85 -1.01 16.32
CA CYS A 112 -16.08 -2.42 16.58
C CYS A 112 -15.04 -3.21 15.77
N LYS A 113 -15.07 -4.54 15.91
CA LYS A 113 -14.17 -5.52 15.25
C LYS A 113 -13.61 -5.02 13.90
N SER A 114 -12.29 -4.99 13.78
CA SER A 114 -11.59 -4.79 12.51
C SER A 114 -11.57 -6.08 11.70
N GLN A 115 -11.84 -5.99 10.41
CA GLN A 115 -11.52 -7.03 9.45
C GLN A 115 -10.42 -6.48 8.54
N THR A 116 -9.26 -7.13 8.54
CA THR A 116 -8.07 -6.71 7.80
C THR A 116 -7.69 -5.24 8.07
N ASP A 117 -7.82 -4.36 7.08
CA ASP A 117 -7.53 -2.93 7.14
C ASP A 117 -8.78 -2.08 7.37
N THR A 118 -9.95 -2.70 7.50
CA THR A 118 -11.23 -1.99 7.62
C THR A 118 -11.77 -2.10 9.04
N ILE A 119 -12.01 -0.95 9.66
CA ILE A 119 -12.65 -0.81 10.96
C ILE A 119 -14.14 -0.55 10.73
N ILE A 120 -14.99 -1.25 11.48
CA ILE A 120 -16.44 -1.07 11.43
C ILE A 120 -16.85 -0.20 12.61
N TYR A 121 -17.60 0.88 12.37
CA TYR A 121 -18.17 1.73 13.40
C TYR A 121 -19.67 1.48 13.49
N ILE A 122 -20.19 1.21 14.68
CA ILE A 122 -21.57 0.75 14.89
C ILE A 122 -22.30 1.69 15.84
N SER A 123 -23.55 1.99 15.51
CA SER A 123 -24.46 2.78 16.34
C SER A 123 -25.15 1.94 17.42
N SER A 124 -25.65 2.62 18.45
CA SER A 124 -26.54 2.02 19.44
C SER A 124 -27.84 1.52 18.81
N THR A 125 -28.26 0.32 19.20
CA THR A 125 -29.56 -0.24 18.79
C THR A 125 -30.73 0.57 19.35
N ILE A 126 -30.58 1.14 20.55
CA ILE A 126 -31.62 1.91 21.23
C ILE A 126 -31.87 3.22 20.47
N ASP A 127 -30.80 3.93 20.14
CA ASP A 127 -30.87 5.23 19.44
C ASP A 127 -31.50 5.05 18.05
N CYS A 128 -31.09 4.00 17.32
CA CYS A 128 -31.62 3.76 15.98
C CYS A 128 -33.07 3.24 15.97
N LYS A 129 -33.54 2.52 17.00
CA LYS A 129 -34.94 2.08 17.08
C LYS A 129 -35.93 3.24 17.19
N ARG A 130 -35.53 4.33 17.86
CA ARG A 130 -36.37 5.52 18.08
C ARG A 130 -36.06 6.66 17.11
N CYS A 131 -35.16 6.43 16.15
CA CYS A 131 -34.69 7.44 15.22
C CYS A 131 -35.73 7.77 14.14
N SER A 132 -36.05 9.05 14.00
CA SER A 132 -36.95 9.61 12.97
C SER A 132 -36.46 9.32 11.54
N LEU A 133 -35.14 9.30 11.34
CA LEU A 133 -34.50 9.03 10.05
C LEU A 133 -34.30 7.53 9.76
N SER A 134 -34.81 6.62 10.59
CA SER A 134 -34.53 5.18 10.47
C SER A 134 -34.88 4.60 9.09
N LYS A 135 -35.94 5.08 8.43
CA LYS A 135 -36.36 4.61 7.09
C LYS A 135 -35.52 5.21 5.95
N THR A 136 -35.01 6.42 6.11
CA THR A 136 -34.25 7.17 5.09
C THR A 136 -32.75 7.19 5.34
N CYS A 137 -32.28 6.57 6.44
CA CYS A 137 -30.88 6.53 6.81
C CYS A 137 -30.05 5.79 5.77
N LEU A 138 -29.05 6.48 5.22
CA LEU A 138 -28.15 5.96 4.18
C LEU A 138 -27.13 4.95 4.71
N ALA A 139 -26.94 4.86 6.03
CA ALA A 139 -26.00 3.90 6.62
C ALA A 139 -26.56 2.46 6.56
N LYS A 140 -25.68 1.50 6.21
CA LYS A 140 -26.05 0.08 6.08
C LYS A 140 -26.51 -0.51 7.44
N LEU A 141 -27.49 -1.42 7.39
CA LEU A 141 -28.01 -2.16 8.55
C LEU A 141 -26.99 -3.21 9.01
N LYS A 142 -26.76 -3.32 10.32
CA LYS A 142 -25.97 -4.40 10.92
C LYS A 142 -26.88 -5.61 11.20
N ASN A 143 -26.58 -6.76 10.61
CA ASN A 143 -27.22 -8.06 10.88
C ASN A 143 -28.77 -8.02 10.83
N LYS A 144 -29.37 -7.25 9.91
CA LYS A 144 -30.83 -7.05 9.80
C LYS A 144 -31.51 -6.44 11.05
N GLY A 145 -30.74 -5.98 12.03
CA GLY A 145 -31.24 -5.26 13.21
C GLY A 145 -31.29 -3.74 12.98
N PRO A 146 -31.77 -2.96 13.96
CA PRO A 146 -31.93 -1.51 13.83
C PRO A 146 -30.61 -0.73 13.78
N ALA A 147 -29.53 -1.32 14.29
CA ALA A 147 -28.21 -0.69 14.32
C ALA A 147 -27.68 -0.45 12.90
N ARG A 148 -27.07 0.72 12.73
CA ARG A 148 -26.37 1.15 11.53
C ARG A 148 -24.87 1.01 11.70
N TYR A 149 -24.16 0.76 10.60
CA TYR A 149 -22.71 0.78 10.60
C TYR A 149 -22.13 1.57 9.43
N VAL A 150 -20.94 2.12 9.66
CA VAL A 150 -20.06 2.71 8.65
C VAL A 150 -18.70 2.03 8.71
N THR A 151 -17.94 2.06 7.62
CA THR A 151 -16.62 1.43 7.56
C THR A 151 -15.55 2.48 7.35
N ARG A 152 -14.36 2.31 7.92
CA ARG A 152 -13.22 3.18 7.65
C ARG A 152 -11.98 2.35 7.44
N ASN A 153 -11.18 2.68 6.44
CA ASN A 153 -9.86 2.07 6.32
C ASN A 153 -8.93 2.64 7.41
N ARG A 154 -8.12 1.80 8.06
CA ARG A 154 -7.15 2.22 9.08
C ARG A 154 -6.11 3.21 8.54
N TYR A 155 -5.84 3.17 7.24
CA TYR A 155 -4.91 4.07 6.54
C TYR A 155 -5.64 5.20 5.80
N ALA A 156 -6.89 5.54 6.15
CA ALA A 156 -7.68 6.54 5.43
C ALA A 156 -6.96 7.91 5.31
N GLU A 157 -6.41 8.42 6.42
CA GLU A 157 -5.68 9.71 6.39
C GLU A 157 -4.41 9.64 5.55
N LEU A 158 -3.69 8.51 5.65
CA LEU A 158 -2.51 8.25 4.85
C LEU A 158 -2.84 8.31 3.35
N TYR A 159 -3.95 7.70 2.94
CA TYR A 159 -4.38 7.73 1.54
C TYR A 159 -4.79 9.13 1.08
N SER A 160 -5.52 9.89 1.91
CA SER A 160 -5.87 11.29 1.61
C SER A 160 -4.63 12.15 1.39
N GLN A 161 -3.61 12.00 2.23
CA GLN A 161 -2.34 12.72 2.09
C GLN A 161 -1.58 12.28 0.83
N MET A 162 -1.48 10.97 0.59
CA MET A 162 -0.80 10.42 -0.59
C MET A 162 -1.43 10.89 -1.91
N ILE A 163 -2.77 11.07 -1.97
CA ILE A 163 -3.43 11.60 -3.17
C ILE A 163 -2.92 13.01 -3.50
N LEU A 164 -2.76 13.87 -2.48
CA LEU A 164 -2.22 15.21 -2.65
C LEU A 164 -0.73 15.17 -3.04
N GLU A 165 0.05 14.31 -2.40
CA GLU A 165 1.48 14.15 -2.69
C GLU A 165 1.74 13.65 -4.12
N MET A 166 0.92 12.71 -4.61
CA MET A 166 1.01 12.19 -5.97
C MET A 166 0.77 13.24 -7.05
N ASP A 167 0.05 14.32 -6.74
CA ASP A 167 -0.18 15.41 -7.69
C ASP A 167 0.99 16.40 -7.76
N LEU A 168 1.88 16.39 -6.77
CA LEU A 168 3.07 17.23 -6.76
C LEU A 168 4.00 16.90 -7.94
N GLN A 169 4.56 17.96 -8.53
CA GLN A 169 5.48 17.84 -9.66
C GLN A 169 6.72 17.02 -9.30
N SER A 170 7.26 17.20 -8.09
CA SER A 170 8.41 16.43 -7.59
C SER A 170 8.14 14.92 -7.51
N PHE A 171 6.91 14.52 -7.18
CA PHE A 171 6.51 13.12 -7.18
C PHE A 171 6.50 12.54 -8.60
N LYS A 172 5.92 13.28 -9.55
CA LYS A 172 5.86 12.91 -10.97
C LYS A 172 7.27 12.79 -11.57
N GLU A 173 8.18 13.70 -11.22
CA GLU A 173 9.59 13.66 -11.64
C GLU A 173 10.31 12.41 -11.12
N LYS A 174 10.11 12.04 -9.86
CA LYS A 174 10.69 10.81 -9.28
C LYS A 174 10.16 9.55 -9.96
N LEU A 175 8.88 9.51 -10.32
CA LEU A 175 8.32 8.41 -11.11
C LEU A 175 8.92 8.34 -12.52
N TYR A 176 9.17 9.50 -13.14
CA TYR A 176 9.84 9.56 -14.44
C TYR A 176 11.30 9.08 -14.33
N GLU A 177 12.02 9.46 -13.27
CA GLU A 177 13.37 8.96 -12.98
C GLU A 177 13.43 7.43 -12.90
N ARG A 178 12.42 6.81 -12.30
CA ARG A 178 12.31 5.35 -12.18
C ARG A 178 12.38 4.64 -13.54
N MET A 179 11.79 5.22 -14.59
CA MET A 179 11.67 4.61 -15.91
C MET A 179 13.02 4.41 -16.59
N TRP A 180 13.93 5.38 -16.51
CA TRP A 180 15.25 5.25 -17.13
C TRP A 180 16.32 4.71 -16.17
N LYS A 181 16.07 4.74 -14.85
CA LYS A 181 16.94 4.13 -13.84
C LYS A 181 16.67 2.62 -13.74
N ILE A 182 15.83 2.20 -12.79
CA ILE A 182 15.65 0.78 -12.48
C ILE A 182 15.01 0.03 -13.65
N GLU A 183 13.98 0.58 -14.30
CA GLU A 183 13.36 -0.08 -15.46
C GLU A 183 14.32 -0.12 -16.66
N GLY A 184 15.12 0.93 -16.84
CA GLY A 184 16.22 0.96 -17.80
C GLY A 184 17.25 -0.16 -17.58
N ILE A 185 17.74 -0.32 -16.35
CA ILE A 185 18.61 -1.44 -15.95
C ILE A 185 17.93 -2.79 -16.25
N MET A 186 16.65 -2.95 -15.87
CA MET A 186 15.92 -4.19 -16.15
C MET A 186 15.82 -4.48 -17.65
N ASN A 187 15.68 -3.44 -18.47
CA ASN A 187 15.63 -3.58 -19.92
C ASN A 187 17.00 -3.93 -20.51
N GLU A 188 18.08 -3.33 -20.00
CA GLU A 188 19.46 -3.66 -20.37
C GLU A 188 19.78 -5.12 -20.02
N LEU A 189 19.46 -5.56 -18.80
CA LEU A 189 19.60 -6.96 -18.37
C LEU A 189 18.90 -7.93 -19.31
N LYS A 190 17.67 -7.61 -19.74
CA LYS A 190 16.90 -8.47 -20.64
C LYS A 190 17.45 -8.52 -22.06
N ASN A 191 17.95 -7.39 -22.59
CA ASN A 191 18.30 -7.30 -24.02
C ASN A 191 19.80 -7.48 -24.29
N TYR A 192 20.67 -7.12 -23.35
CA TYR A 192 22.12 -7.15 -23.52
C TYR A 192 22.83 -8.20 -22.65
N HIS A 193 22.16 -8.76 -21.65
CA HIS A 193 22.75 -9.73 -20.71
C HIS A 193 22.00 -11.08 -20.67
N ASP A 194 21.25 -11.41 -21.72
CA ASP A 194 20.55 -12.70 -21.89
C ASP A 194 19.58 -13.11 -20.77
N LEU A 195 19.06 -12.14 -19.99
CA LEU A 195 18.07 -12.37 -18.94
C LEU A 195 16.62 -12.28 -19.44
N LYS A 196 16.40 -12.34 -20.76
CA LYS A 196 15.05 -12.37 -21.36
C LYS A 196 14.26 -13.62 -21.00
N ARG A 197 14.94 -14.74 -20.72
CA ARG A 197 14.32 -16.03 -20.38
C ARG A 197 15.10 -16.69 -19.25
N ALA A 198 14.38 -17.41 -18.39
CA ALA A 198 15.00 -18.27 -17.40
C ALA A 198 15.82 -19.38 -18.09
N GLN A 199 17.14 -19.36 -17.92
CA GLN A 199 18.04 -20.35 -18.50
C GLN A 199 18.04 -21.69 -17.74
N TYR A 200 17.61 -21.68 -16.48
CA TYR A 200 17.66 -22.84 -15.59
C TYR A 200 16.28 -23.09 -14.95
N ARG A 201 16.11 -24.28 -14.36
CA ARG A 201 14.91 -24.66 -13.60
C ARG A 201 15.30 -24.97 -12.15
N GLY A 202 14.46 -24.58 -11.20
CA GLY A 202 14.61 -24.89 -9.78
C GLY A 202 15.06 -23.70 -8.92
N PHE A 203 14.45 -23.54 -7.74
CA PHE A 203 14.63 -22.37 -6.88
C PHE A 203 16.08 -22.22 -6.36
N LYS A 204 16.69 -23.34 -5.93
CA LYS A 204 18.08 -23.37 -5.47
C LYS A 204 19.05 -22.94 -6.58
N THR A 205 18.79 -23.36 -7.81
CA THR A 205 19.62 -23.05 -8.98
C THR A 205 19.52 -21.58 -9.40
N HIS A 206 18.35 -20.94 -9.23
CA HIS A 206 18.17 -19.51 -9.55
C HIS A 206 18.87 -18.56 -8.57
N ARG A 207 18.87 -18.87 -7.27
CA ARG A 207 19.56 -18.07 -6.25
C ARG A 207 21.09 -18.10 -6.42
N SER A 208 21.65 -19.22 -6.86
CA SER A 208 23.11 -19.42 -6.89
C SER A 208 23.83 -18.88 -8.13
N LYS A 209 23.12 -18.54 -9.21
CA LYS A 209 23.73 -18.13 -10.50
C LYS A 209 23.39 -16.70 -10.94
N LEU A 210 22.69 -15.93 -10.13
CA LEU A 210 22.62 -14.47 -10.26
C LEU A 210 23.93 -13.81 -9.74
N ILE A 211 25.04 -14.43 -10.11
CA ILE A 211 26.42 -13.98 -9.89
C ILE A 211 26.78 -13.13 -11.10
N LEU A 212 27.22 -11.91 -10.82
CA LEU A 212 27.79 -10.92 -11.74
C LEU A 212 28.23 -11.52 -13.10
N LEU A 213 27.56 -11.10 -14.17
CA LEU A 213 28.29 -10.82 -15.40
C LEU A 213 28.98 -9.47 -15.15
N LEU A 214 30.26 -9.52 -14.81
CA LEU A 214 31.16 -8.36 -14.87
C LEU A 214 31.35 -7.95 -16.32
#